data_AF-A0A3A8K6I3-F1
#
_entry.id   AF-A0A3A8K6I3-F1
#
_cell.length_a   1.000
_cell.length_b   1.000
_cell.length_c   1.000
_cell.angle_alpha   90.00
_cell.angle_beta   90.00
_cell.angle_gamma   90.00
#
_symmetry.space_group_name_H-M   'P 1'
#
loop_
_entity.id
_entity.type
_entity.pdbx_description
1 polymer ?
#
loop_
_entity_poly.entity_id
_entity_poly.type
_entity_poly.pdbx_seq_one_letter_code
_entity_poly.pdbx_strand_id
1 'polypeptide(L)'
;MSSMDCPDTAKTCDVLSPSDSRKVCQCSTDVLCNADEGTSDRVCSIPDAVCIPRCTADEACGEGQRCDTASGHCKVRGDTGAACTGEGQSNCDYGTHFCNSNVCTPLWEPGCPNYTNFPNKDMLGTTGPILYAARRVSVSTDTVLCGTATPKLVKVAFSAYSSVPFPMTKGDLNGFFRVLVAGTVREGTQDVRGADYTVTGDNRERAELIVSLCTEATATTLSTAYYFTGGNFLCFQANF
;
A
#
# COMPACT_ATOMS: atom_id res chain seq x y z
N MET A 1 12.34 -37.04 -30.87
CA MET A 1 12.01 -36.09 -29.78
C MET A 1 13.33 -35.59 -29.23
N SER A 2 13.71 -34.35 -29.58
CA SER A 2 14.95 -33.75 -29.09
C SER A 2 14.79 -33.44 -27.61
N SER A 3 15.73 -33.88 -26.78
CA SER A 3 15.69 -33.79 -25.32
C SER A 3 16.16 -32.42 -24.83
N MET A 4 15.54 -31.32 -25.30
CA MET A 4 16.07 -29.99 -24.97
C MET A 4 15.05 -28.84 -24.92
N ASP A 5 13.75 -29.11 -24.79
CA ASP A 5 12.73 -28.03 -24.67
C ASP A 5 12.33 -27.69 -23.22
N CYS A 6 13.03 -28.19 -22.18
CA CYS A 6 13.01 -27.68 -20.80
C CYS A 6 13.83 -28.58 -19.86
N PRO A 7 14.71 -28.03 -18.99
CA PRO A 7 15.41 -28.81 -17.96
C PRO A 7 14.42 -29.48 -16.98
N ASP A 8 14.70 -30.75 -16.63
CA ASP A 8 13.82 -31.61 -15.82
C ASP A 8 13.50 -31.06 -14.41
N THR A 9 14.34 -30.16 -13.89
CA THR A 9 14.19 -29.55 -12.56
C THR A 9 13.12 -28.45 -12.49
N ALA A 10 12.51 -28.07 -13.62
CA ALA A 10 11.63 -26.88 -13.73
C ALA A 10 10.25 -27.14 -14.39
N LYS A 11 9.78 -28.40 -14.41
CA LYS A 11 8.57 -28.81 -15.14
C LYS A 11 7.29 -28.68 -14.30
N THR A 12 6.56 -27.58 -14.44
CA THR A 12 5.09 -27.61 -14.30
C THR A 12 4.51 -27.78 -15.71
N CYS A 13 4.33 -29.03 -16.13
CA CYS A 13 3.80 -29.35 -17.46
C CYS A 13 2.33 -29.70 -17.34
N ASP A 14 1.45 -28.75 -17.68
CA ASP A 14 0.02 -28.97 -17.70
C ASP A 14 -0.44 -29.61 -19.01
N VAL A 15 -1.47 -30.45 -18.91
CA VAL A 15 -2.17 -31.01 -20.07
C VAL A 15 -3.03 -29.93 -20.72
N LEU A 16 -2.93 -29.81 -22.04
CA LEU A 16 -3.67 -28.83 -22.84
C LEU A 16 -5.19 -28.97 -22.71
N SER A 17 -5.67 -30.18 -22.47
CA SER A 17 -7.07 -30.47 -22.13
C SER A 17 -7.19 -31.84 -21.47
N PRO A 18 -8.31 -32.16 -20.79
CA PRO A 18 -8.53 -33.48 -20.18
C PRO A 18 -8.50 -34.66 -21.18
N SER A 19 -8.70 -34.37 -22.47
CA SER A 19 -8.72 -35.34 -23.57
C SER A 19 -7.43 -35.35 -24.40
N ASP A 20 -6.46 -34.49 -24.11
CA ASP A 20 -5.23 -34.33 -24.89
C ASP A 20 -4.00 -34.64 -24.03
N SER A 21 -3.24 -35.67 -24.40
CA SER A 21 -2.04 -36.09 -23.68
C SER A 21 -0.82 -35.21 -23.95
N ARG A 22 -0.93 -34.22 -24.86
CA ARG A 22 0.11 -33.23 -25.11
C ARG A 22 0.20 -32.29 -23.90
N LYS A 23 1.43 -32.10 -23.40
CA LYS A 23 1.72 -31.21 -22.27
C LYS A 23 2.44 -29.96 -22.76
N VAL A 24 2.13 -28.81 -22.17
CA VAL A 24 2.85 -27.55 -22.41
C VAL A 24 3.63 -27.20 -21.15
N CYS A 25 4.91 -26.87 -21.33
CA CYS A 25 5.74 -26.35 -20.24
C CYS A 25 5.29 -24.92 -19.93
N GLN A 26 4.85 -24.69 -18.71
CA GLN A 26 4.61 -23.35 -18.19
C GLN A 26 5.92 -22.79 -17.63
N CYS A 27 6.20 -21.52 -17.91
CA CYS A 27 7.30 -20.84 -17.24
C CYS A 27 6.89 -20.56 -15.78
N SER A 28 7.86 -20.61 -14.87
CA SER A 28 7.67 -20.22 -13.47
C SER A 28 8.61 -19.09 -13.04
N THR A 29 9.63 -18.80 -13.86
CA THR A 29 10.61 -17.73 -13.63
C THR A 29 11.08 -17.15 -14.96
N ASP A 30 11.51 -15.90 -14.95
CA ASP A 30 12.09 -15.24 -16.13
C ASP A 30 13.36 -15.95 -16.61
N VAL A 31 14.13 -16.56 -15.71
CA VAL A 31 15.34 -17.32 -16.04
C VAL A 31 15.02 -18.45 -17.01
N LEU A 32 13.87 -19.12 -16.84
CA LEU A 32 13.44 -20.20 -17.74
C LEU A 32 13.09 -19.69 -19.13
N CYS A 33 12.62 -18.46 -19.25
CA CYS A 33 12.33 -17.84 -20.55
C CYS A 33 13.57 -17.39 -21.32
N ASN A 34 14.73 -17.41 -20.67
CA ASN A 34 15.99 -16.89 -21.23
C ASN A 34 17.14 -17.92 -21.18
N ALA A 35 16.87 -19.15 -20.72
CA ALA A 35 17.89 -20.18 -20.48
C ALA A 35 18.66 -20.57 -21.76
N ASP A 36 18.01 -20.51 -22.92
CA ASP A 36 18.58 -20.97 -24.20
C ASP A 36 19.10 -19.84 -25.10
N GLU A 37 18.66 -18.59 -24.90
CA GLU A 37 19.01 -17.47 -25.81
C GLU A 37 20.18 -16.61 -25.32
N GLY A 38 20.56 -16.70 -24.03
CA GLY A 38 21.61 -15.85 -23.46
C GLY A 38 21.27 -14.35 -23.45
N THR A 39 20.03 -14.00 -23.80
CA THR A 39 19.45 -12.67 -23.74
C THR A 39 18.63 -12.49 -22.45
N SER A 40 18.16 -11.29 -22.16
CA SER A 40 17.26 -11.04 -21.02
C SER A 40 15.95 -10.41 -21.49
N ASP A 41 15.52 -10.77 -22.69
CA ASP A 41 14.54 -10.00 -23.45
C ASP A 41 13.12 -10.54 -23.25
N ARG A 42 12.98 -11.65 -22.52
CA ARG A 42 11.72 -12.30 -22.22
C ARG A 42 11.46 -12.38 -20.73
N VAL A 43 10.19 -12.35 -20.37
CA VAL A 43 9.70 -12.54 -19.01
C VAL A 43 8.62 -13.59 -19.00
N CYS A 44 8.47 -14.26 -17.86
CA CYS A 44 7.38 -15.18 -17.65
C CYS A 44 6.11 -14.41 -17.30
N SER A 45 5.10 -14.44 -18.17
CA SER A 45 3.80 -13.83 -17.91
C SER A 45 3.21 -14.39 -16.62
N ILE A 46 2.98 -13.54 -15.62
CA ILE A 46 2.36 -13.92 -14.35
C ILE A 46 0.95 -14.53 -14.54
N PRO A 47 0.04 -13.96 -15.37
CA PRO A 47 -1.29 -14.53 -15.54
C PRO A 47 -1.32 -15.82 -16.38
N ASP A 48 -0.47 -15.91 -17.41
CA ASP A 48 -0.58 -16.95 -18.45
C ASP A 48 0.51 -18.04 -18.34
N ALA A 49 1.52 -17.82 -17.51
CA ALA A 49 2.68 -18.69 -17.35
C ALA A 49 3.36 -19.05 -18.69
N VAL A 50 3.39 -18.10 -19.63
CA VAL A 50 4.08 -18.19 -20.93
C VAL A 50 5.15 -17.12 -21.08
N CYS A 51 6.21 -17.43 -21.84
CA CYS A 51 7.30 -16.49 -22.08
C CYS A 51 6.92 -15.43 -23.11
N ILE A 52 6.81 -14.17 -22.67
CA ILE A 52 6.49 -13.01 -23.50
C ILE A 52 7.69 -12.06 -23.59
N PRO A 53 7.82 -11.24 -24.66
CA PRO A 53 8.82 -10.19 -24.69
C PRO A 53 8.64 -9.22 -23.52
N ARG A 54 9.75 -8.68 -23.00
CA ARG A 54 9.72 -7.60 -22.03
C ARG A 54 8.98 -6.41 -22.60
N CYS A 55 8.03 -5.89 -21.83
CA CYS A 55 7.42 -4.61 -22.16
C CYS A 55 8.44 -3.48 -21.91
N THR A 56 8.42 -2.46 -22.75
CA THR A 56 9.19 -1.22 -22.57
C THR A 56 8.29 0.01 -22.41
N ALA A 57 7.01 -0.14 -22.72
CA ALA A 57 5.96 0.87 -22.60
C ALA A 57 4.59 0.18 -22.51
N ASP A 58 3.57 0.93 -22.10
CA ASP A 58 2.22 0.40 -21.86
C ASP A 58 1.57 -0.17 -23.14
N GLU A 59 1.92 0.35 -24.30
CA GLU A 59 1.42 -0.11 -25.60
C GLU A 59 1.87 -1.54 -25.94
N ALA A 60 2.89 -2.05 -25.27
CA ALA A 60 3.33 -3.44 -25.41
C ALA A 60 2.46 -4.42 -24.59
N CYS A 61 1.56 -3.92 -23.75
CA CYS A 61 0.69 -4.72 -22.90
C CYS A 61 -0.74 -4.80 -23.45
N GLY A 62 -1.46 -5.86 -23.09
CA GLY A 62 -2.86 -6.03 -23.48
C GLY A 62 -3.78 -4.96 -22.88
N GLU A 63 -5.00 -4.85 -23.40
CA GLU A 63 -6.01 -3.94 -22.82
C GLU A 63 -6.18 -4.19 -21.31
N GLY A 64 -6.21 -3.11 -20.52
CA GLY A 64 -6.31 -3.20 -19.06
C GLY A 64 -5.00 -3.54 -18.35
N GLN A 65 -3.87 -3.59 -19.06
CA GLN A 65 -2.54 -3.77 -18.49
C GLN A 65 -1.65 -2.53 -18.71
N ARG A 66 -0.58 -2.44 -17.92
CA ARG A 66 0.48 -1.43 -18.01
C ARG A 66 1.83 -2.10 -17.87
N CYS A 67 2.85 -1.49 -18.47
CA CYS A 67 4.20 -2.00 -18.37
C CYS A 67 4.84 -1.57 -17.04
N ASP A 68 5.37 -2.54 -16.30
CA ASP A 68 6.36 -2.28 -15.28
C ASP A 68 7.74 -2.29 -15.91
N THR A 69 8.22 -1.12 -16.36
CA THR A 69 9.49 -0.99 -17.10
C THR A 69 10.72 -1.43 -16.30
N ALA A 70 10.62 -1.49 -14.96
CA ALA A 70 11.70 -1.97 -14.12
C ALA A 70 11.91 -3.49 -14.21
N SER A 71 10.81 -4.25 -14.31
CA SER A 71 10.82 -5.71 -14.39
C SER A 71 10.64 -6.21 -15.83
N GLY A 72 10.04 -5.39 -16.69
CA GLY A 72 9.63 -5.72 -18.05
C GLY A 72 8.31 -6.51 -18.12
N HIS A 73 7.57 -6.59 -17.02
CA HIS A 73 6.31 -7.34 -16.93
C HIS A 73 5.09 -6.45 -17.21
N CYS A 74 4.13 -6.98 -17.96
CA CYS A 74 2.81 -6.39 -18.06
C CYS A 74 1.98 -6.76 -16.82
N LYS A 75 1.50 -5.75 -16.10
CA LYS A 75 0.65 -5.92 -14.91
C LYS A 75 -0.72 -5.29 -15.15
N VAL A 76 -1.74 -5.82 -14.47
CA VAL A 76 -3.09 -5.22 -14.48
C VAL A 76 -2.99 -3.75 -14.06
N ARG A 77 -3.68 -2.86 -14.77
CA ARG A 77 -3.76 -1.46 -14.40
C ARG A 77 -4.38 -1.32 -13.03
N GLY A 78 -3.72 -0.55 -12.16
CA GLY A 78 -4.21 -0.19 -10.85
C GLY A 78 -4.67 1.26 -10.76
N ASP A 79 -4.94 1.90 -11.89
CA ASP A 79 -5.34 3.30 -12.01
C ASP A 79 -6.83 3.50 -11.66
N THR A 80 -7.27 4.76 -11.67
CA THR A 80 -8.62 5.14 -11.27
C THR A 80 -9.68 4.37 -12.05
N GLY A 81 -10.57 3.66 -11.35
CA GLY A 81 -11.64 2.90 -11.97
C GLY A 81 -11.32 1.43 -12.24
N ALA A 82 -10.05 1.01 -12.10
CA ALA A 82 -9.70 -0.40 -12.20
C ALA A 82 -10.38 -1.22 -11.10
N ALA A 83 -10.79 -2.45 -11.42
CA ALA A 83 -11.39 -3.35 -10.45
C ALA A 83 -10.32 -3.82 -9.44
N CYS A 84 -10.70 -3.90 -8.17
CA CYS A 84 -9.86 -4.43 -7.11
C CYS A 84 -10.69 -5.28 -6.14
N THR A 85 -10.03 -6.07 -5.31
CA THR A 85 -10.70 -6.93 -4.31
C THR A 85 -10.02 -6.79 -2.96
N GLY A 86 -10.79 -6.56 -1.90
CA GLY A 86 -10.25 -6.38 -0.55
C GLY A 86 -10.03 -4.91 -0.19
N GLU A 87 -8.97 -4.64 0.58
CA GLU A 87 -8.68 -3.33 1.17
C GLU A 87 -7.21 -2.94 1.00
N GLY A 88 -6.88 -1.66 1.22
CA GLY A 88 -5.52 -1.14 1.10
C GLY A 88 -5.08 -1.04 -0.35
N GLN A 89 -3.87 -1.47 -0.69
CA GLN A 89 -3.37 -1.36 -2.07
C GLN A 89 -3.99 -2.38 -3.02
N SER A 90 -4.23 -3.63 -2.61
CA SER A 90 -4.72 -4.70 -3.49
C SER A 90 -3.87 -4.83 -4.77
N ASN A 91 -4.44 -4.51 -5.93
CA ASN A 91 -3.81 -4.45 -7.24
C ASN A 91 -3.77 -3.02 -7.78
N CYS A 92 -4.18 -2.03 -6.96
CA CYS A 92 -4.15 -0.62 -7.32
C CYS A 92 -2.71 -0.10 -7.34
N ASP A 93 -2.47 0.99 -8.07
CA ASP A 93 -1.12 1.53 -8.20
C ASP A 93 -0.60 2.03 -6.86
N TYR A 94 0.52 1.46 -6.41
CA TYR A 94 1.12 1.77 -5.13
C TYR A 94 1.42 3.26 -5.00
N GLY A 95 1.13 3.84 -3.83
CA GLY A 95 1.45 5.23 -3.52
C GLY A 95 0.59 6.27 -4.22
N THR A 96 -0.35 5.84 -5.06
CA THR A 96 -1.25 6.75 -5.79
C THR A 96 -2.71 6.37 -5.65
N HIS A 97 -3.01 5.07 -5.45
CA HIS A 97 -4.37 4.56 -5.36
C HIS A 97 -4.54 3.59 -4.20
N PHE A 98 -5.79 3.30 -3.85
CA PHE A 98 -6.17 2.25 -2.92
C PHE A 98 -7.49 1.62 -3.36
N CYS A 99 -7.74 0.40 -2.90
CA CYS A 99 -8.98 -0.30 -3.16
C CYS A 99 -10.08 0.19 -2.24
N ASN A 100 -11.12 0.78 -2.83
CA ASN A 100 -12.32 1.20 -2.13
C ASN A 100 -13.55 0.66 -2.85
N SER A 101 -14.39 -0.10 -2.14
CA SER A 101 -15.64 -0.63 -2.70
C SER A 101 -15.43 -1.39 -4.02
N ASN A 102 -14.35 -2.18 -4.09
CA ASN A 102 -13.89 -2.96 -5.26
C ASN A 102 -13.43 -2.13 -6.48
N VAL A 103 -13.13 -0.85 -6.29
CA VAL A 103 -12.58 0.02 -7.33
C VAL A 103 -11.34 0.76 -6.83
N CYS A 104 -10.30 0.82 -7.67
CA CYS A 104 -9.11 1.61 -7.42
C CYS A 104 -9.45 3.09 -7.44
N THR A 105 -9.26 3.74 -6.30
CA THR A 105 -9.57 5.15 -6.03
C THR A 105 -8.28 5.90 -5.76
N PRO A 106 -8.09 7.12 -6.32
CA PRO A 106 -6.89 7.90 -6.06
C PRO A 106 -6.83 8.32 -4.58
N LEU A 107 -5.61 8.41 -4.06
CA LEU A 107 -5.35 8.98 -2.74
C LEU A 107 -5.67 10.47 -2.76
N TRP A 108 -6.17 10.98 -1.62
CA TRP A 108 -6.50 12.40 -1.52
C TRP A 108 -5.24 13.28 -1.45
N GLU A 109 -5.26 14.38 -2.19
CA GLU A 109 -4.28 15.44 -2.01
C GLU A 109 -4.53 16.20 -0.69
N PRO A 110 -3.49 16.45 0.11
CA PRO A 110 -3.66 17.13 1.39
C PRO A 110 -3.90 18.64 1.20
N GLY A 111 -5.11 19.10 1.52
CA GLY A 111 -5.51 20.52 1.46
C GLY A 111 -5.59 21.25 2.81
N CYS A 112 -5.08 20.65 3.91
CA CYS A 112 -5.27 21.20 5.25
C CYS A 112 -4.14 22.16 5.70
N PRO A 113 -4.41 23.05 6.68
CA PRO A 113 -3.39 23.96 7.22
C PRO A 113 -2.11 23.26 7.71
N ASN A 114 -2.24 22.06 8.28
CA ASN A 114 -1.08 21.26 8.71
C ASN A 114 -0.13 20.99 7.54
N TYR A 115 -0.66 20.70 6.34
CA TYR A 115 0.14 20.46 5.13
C TYR A 115 0.68 21.76 4.54
N THR A 116 -0.13 22.81 4.48
CA THR A 116 0.31 24.13 3.99
C THR A 116 1.52 24.61 4.77
N ASN A 117 1.46 24.51 6.11
CA ASN A 117 2.52 24.96 7.01
C ASN A 117 3.66 23.95 7.19
N PHE A 118 3.52 22.72 6.70
CA PHE A 118 4.56 21.69 6.81
C PHE A 118 5.77 22.03 5.92
N PRO A 119 6.96 22.27 6.51
CA PRO A 119 8.12 22.70 5.74
C PRO A 119 8.82 21.53 5.01
N ASN A 120 8.76 20.31 5.54
CA ASN A 120 9.59 19.18 5.09
C ASN A 120 8.87 18.32 4.04
N LYS A 121 8.31 18.94 3.00
CA LYS A 121 7.56 18.24 1.94
C LYS A 121 8.42 17.24 1.16
N ASP A 122 9.74 17.41 1.17
CA ASP A 122 10.75 16.51 0.63
C ASP A 122 10.82 15.15 1.34
N MET A 123 10.31 15.05 2.57
CA MET A 123 10.20 13.79 3.31
C MET A 123 9.03 12.91 2.86
N LEU A 124 8.13 13.46 2.04
CA LEU A 124 6.96 12.77 1.51
C LEU A 124 7.31 12.03 0.22
N GLY A 125 6.49 11.06 -0.14
CA GLY A 125 6.66 10.32 -1.38
C GLY A 125 5.55 9.30 -1.59
N THR A 126 5.86 8.36 -2.47
CA THR A 126 4.94 7.30 -2.89
C THR A 126 5.57 5.92 -2.74
N THR A 127 6.70 5.82 -2.03
CA THR A 127 7.50 4.58 -1.92
C THR A 127 7.49 3.99 -0.52
N GLY A 128 7.29 4.82 0.50
CA GLY A 128 7.08 4.42 1.89
C GLY A 128 5.62 4.02 2.17
N PRO A 129 5.26 3.75 3.44
CA PRO A 129 3.91 3.39 3.82
C PRO A 129 2.89 4.48 3.50
N ILE A 130 1.69 4.08 3.09
CA ILE A 130 0.66 4.97 2.57
C ILE A 130 -0.56 4.95 3.47
N LEU A 131 -0.96 6.12 3.95
CA LEU A 131 -2.21 6.36 4.67
C LEU A 131 -3.34 6.56 3.65
N TYR A 132 -4.30 5.65 3.63
CA TYR A 132 -5.38 5.66 2.62
C TYR A 132 -6.78 5.87 3.21
N ALA A 133 -6.94 5.83 4.53
CA ALA A 133 -8.20 6.13 5.18
C ALA A 133 -7.98 6.68 6.60
N ALA A 134 -8.92 7.51 7.05
CA ALA A 134 -9.00 7.96 8.43
C ALA A 134 -10.46 8.04 8.88
N ARG A 135 -10.75 7.66 10.13
CA ARG A 135 -12.10 7.75 10.71
C ARG A 135 -12.05 8.02 12.21
N ARG A 136 -13.06 8.74 12.72
CA ARG A 136 -13.28 8.92 14.16
C ARG A 136 -13.79 7.60 14.76
N VAL A 137 -13.08 7.08 15.74
CA VAL A 137 -13.46 5.85 16.47
C VAL A 137 -14.37 6.17 17.64
N SER A 138 -13.97 7.11 18.49
CA SER A 138 -14.74 7.49 19.68
C SER A 138 -14.42 8.90 20.16
N VAL A 139 -15.33 9.46 20.94
CA VAL A 139 -15.14 10.70 21.70
C VAL A 139 -15.60 10.46 23.11
N SER A 140 -14.76 10.78 24.10
CA SER A 140 -15.04 10.60 25.51
C SER A 140 -14.36 11.68 26.34
N THR A 141 -14.59 11.65 27.66
CA THR A 141 -13.80 12.43 28.61
C THR A 141 -12.84 11.49 29.33
N ASP A 142 -11.56 11.82 29.36
CA ASP A 142 -10.50 11.06 30.03
C ASP A 142 -9.48 12.03 30.63
N THR A 143 -9.74 12.46 31.86
CA THR A 143 -8.87 13.39 32.59
C THR A 143 -7.58 12.74 33.09
N VAL A 144 -7.52 11.40 33.11
CA VAL A 144 -6.31 10.67 33.53
C VAL A 144 -5.29 10.69 32.39
N LEU A 145 -5.73 10.44 31.16
CA LEU A 145 -4.86 10.53 29.98
C LEU A 145 -4.60 11.98 29.60
N CYS A 146 -5.64 12.79 29.49
CA CYS A 146 -5.58 14.09 28.85
C CYS A 146 -5.37 15.26 29.83
N GLY A 147 -5.41 14.98 31.13
CA GLY A 147 -5.38 16.03 32.15
C GLY A 147 -6.69 16.83 32.19
N THR A 148 -6.69 17.87 33.02
CA THR A 148 -7.88 18.70 33.28
C THR A 148 -8.06 19.85 32.30
N ALA A 149 -6.99 20.30 31.63
CA ALA A 149 -7.04 21.41 30.66
C ALA A 149 -7.64 20.98 29.31
N THR A 150 -7.35 19.77 28.85
CA THR A 150 -7.82 19.22 27.57
C THR A 150 -8.51 17.87 27.75
N PRO A 151 -9.54 17.77 28.62
CA PRO A 151 -10.02 16.49 29.15
C PRO A 151 -10.78 15.64 28.14
N LYS A 152 -11.09 16.18 26.94
CA LYS A 152 -11.81 15.46 25.91
C LYS A 152 -10.84 14.62 25.09
N LEU A 153 -11.04 13.30 25.11
CA LEU A 153 -10.28 12.34 24.32
C LEU A 153 -11.03 12.01 23.04
N VAL A 154 -10.35 12.16 21.91
CA VAL A 154 -10.83 11.77 20.58
C VAL A 154 -9.91 10.68 20.05
N LYS A 155 -10.47 9.52 19.72
CA LYS A 155 -9.74 8.45 19.04
C LYS A 155 -9.98 8.51 17.54
N VAL A 156 -8.91 8.48 16.75
CA VAL A 156 -8.96 8.47 15.28
C VAL A 156 -8.16 7.28 14.78
N ALA A 157 -8.78 6.45 13.96
CA ALA A 157 -8.11 5.34 13.29
C ALA A 157 -7.58 5.79 11.94
N PHE A 158 -6.34 5.43 11.64
CA PHE A 158 -5.68 5.59 10.37
C PHE A 158 -5.38 4.23 9.78
N SER A 159 -5.80 4.00 8.54
CA SER A 159 -5.52 2.77 7.82
C SER A 159 -4.39 3.00 6.83
N ALA A 160 -3.43 2.08 6.83
CA ALA A 160 -2.22 2.17 6.04
C ALA A 160 -1.96 0.89 5.24
N TYR A 161 -1.27 1.02 4.12
CA TYR A 161 -0.67 -0.11 3.39
C TYR A 161 0.82 0.14 3.11
N SER A 162 1.59 -0.91 2.89
CA SER A 162 3.02 -0.83 2.60
C SER A 162 3.50 -1.98 1.73
N SER A 163 4.48 -1.74 0.87
CA SER A 163 5.18 -2.76 0.07
C SER A 163 6.19 -3.55 0.91
N VAL A 164 6.59 -2.99 2.05
CA VAL A 164 7.44 -3.63 3.06
C VAL A 164 6.58 -3.99 4.28
N PRO A 165 6.72 -5.19 4.87
CA PRO A 165 5.95 -5.62 6.03
C PRO A 165 5.99 -4.61 7.18
N PHE A 166 4.82 -4.24 7.70
CA PHE A 166 4.74 -3.45 8.92
C PHE A 166 5.29 -4.24 10.12
N PRO A 167 5.97 -3.57 11.07
CA PRO A 167 6.44 -4.22 12.29
C PRO A 167 5.28 -4.75 13.13
N MET A 168 5.49 -5.85 13.86
CA MET A 168 4.44 -6.45 14.71
C MET A 168 4.07 -5.57 15.90
N THR A 169 5.01 -4.75 16.37
CA THR A 169 4.80 -3.89 17.54
C THR A 169 4.88 -2.43 17.13
N LYS A 170 4.11 -1.60 17.83
CA LYS A 170 4.19 -0.14 17.70
C LYS A 170 5.60 0.39 18.02
N GLY A 171 6.32 -0.24 18.94
CA GLY A 171 7.67 0.21 19.36
C GLY A 171 8.69 0.21 18.23
N ASP A 172 8.49 -0.67 17.24
CA ASP A 172 9.36 -0.79 16.08
C ASP A 172 8.85 0.02 14.86
N LEU A 173 7.71 0.70 15.00
CA LEU A 173 7.12 1.52 13.95
C LEU A 173 7.86 2.86 13.80
N ASN A 174 8.99 2.82 13.12
CA ASN A 174 9.79 3.99 12.82
C ASN A 174 9.21 4.80 11.66
N GLY A 175 9.49 6.10 11.66
CA GLY A 175 9.17 6.98 10.54
C GLY A 175 7.70 7.40 10.45
N PHE A 176 6.89 7.17 11.49
CA PHE A 176 5.51 7.65 11.58
C PHE A 176 5.43 8.95 12.38
N PHE A 177 4.96 10.02 11.74
CA PHE A 177 5.00 11.37 12.30
C PHE A 177 3.64 12.04 12.29
N ARG A 178 3.42 12.89 13.29
CA ARG A 178 2.31 13.84 13.33
C ARG A 178 2.78 15.23 12.93
N VAL A 179 1.95 15.96 12.20
CA VAL A 179 2.16 17.37 11.91
C VAL A 179 1.06 18.19 12.54
N LEU A 180 1.46 19.14 13.39
CA LEU A 180 0.54 20.08 14.02
C LEU A 180 0.08 21.16 13.03
N VAL A 181 -0.97 21.89 13.36
CA VAL A 181 -1.52 22.96 12.51
C VAL A 181 -0.46 24.01 12.13
N ALA A 182 0.47 24.30 13.04
CA ALA A 182 1.59 25.22 12.80
C ALA A 182 2.73 24.63 11.95
N GLY A 183 2.60 23.41 11.44
CA GLY A 183 3.63 22.73 10.64
C GLY A 183 4.71 22.00 11.44
N THR A 184 4.70 22.12 12.78
CA THR A 184 5.66 21.43 13.65
C THR A 184 5.44 19.91 13.61
N VAL A 185 6.54 19.18 13.45
CA VAL A 185 6.56 17.71 13.41
C VAL A 185 6.77 17.15 14.82
N ARG A 186 6.08 16.04 15.12
CA ARG A 186 6.29 15.22 16.33
C ARG A 186 6.27 13.75 15.97
N GLU A 187 6.88 12.93 16.81
CA GLU A 187 6.76 11.47 16.72
C GLU A 187 5.29 11.06 16.84
N GLY A 188 4.75 10.48 15.77
CA GLY A 188 3.34 10.10 15.68
C GLY A 188 3.04 8.86 16.52
N THR A 189 4.05 8.02 16.75
CA THR A 189 3.90 6.83 17.58
C THR A 189 3.44 7.21 18.99
N GLN A 190 3.84 8.35 19.55
CA GLN A 190 3.42 8.76 20.91
C GLN A 190 1.90 8.85 21.09
N ASP A 191 1.17 9.14 20.01
CA ASP A 191 -0.30 9.25 20.03
C ASP A 191 -0.99 7.87 19.94
N VAL A 192 -0.29 6.80 19.53
CA VAL A 192 -0.84 5.44 19.41
C VAL A 192 -0.61 4.67 20.70
N ARG A 193 -1.58 3.95 21.26
CA ARG A 193 -1.32 3.04 22.40
C ARG A 193 -0.93 1.64 21.92
N GLY A 194 -0.28 0.83 22.77
CA GLY A 194 0.21 -0.50 22.36
C GLY A 194 -0.88 -1.42 21.77
N ALA A 195 -2.06 -1.44 22.36
CA ALA A 195 -3.22 -2.21 21.88
C ALA A 195 -3.99 -1.54 20.73
N ASP A 196 -3.67 -0.27 20.44
CA ASP A 196 -4.32 0.57 19.44
C ASP A 196 -3.55 0.52 18.09
N TYR A 197 -2.65 -0.45 17.92
CA TYR A 197 -1.92 -0.74 16.69
C TYR A 197 -2.18 -2.17 16.28
N THR A 198 -2.68 -2.37 15.07
CA THR A 198 -2.96 -3.70 14.52
C THR A 198 -2.36 -3.83 13.13
N VAL A 199 -1.92 -5.04 12.80
CA VAL A 199 -1.30 -5.37 11.51
C VAL A 199 -2.03 -6.58 10.94
N THR A 200 -2.36 -6.51 9.66
CA THR A 200 -3.14 -7.52 8.96
C THR A 200 -2.55 -7.80 7.58
N GLY A 201 -3.05 -8.86 6.94
CA GLY A 201 -2.51 -9.35 5.67
C GLY A 201 -1.41 -10.38 5.89
N ASP A 202 -1.29 -11.31 4.94
CA ASP A 202 -0.37 -12.45 5.06
C ASP A 202 1.10 -12.00 5.12
N ASN A 203 1.39 -10.86 4.47
CA ASN A 203 2.72 -10.24 4.47
C ASN A 203 2.81 -9.04 5.41
N ARG A 204 1.83 -8.84 6.29
CA ARG A 204 1.74 -7.65 7.17
C ARG A 204 1.75 -6.35 6.36
N GLU A 205 1.12 -6.38 5.18
CA GLU A 205 1.09 -5.27 4.24
C GLU A 205 0.06 -4.21 4.59
N ARG A 206 -0.81 -4.45 5.59
CA ARG A 206 -1.81 -3.50 6.09
C ARG A 206 -1.65 -3.24 7.57
N ALA A 207 -1.84 -2.00 7.99
CA ALA A 207 -1.86 -1.63 9.40
C ALA A 207 -3.02 -0.66 9.71
N GLU A 208 -3.54 -0.75 10.93
CA GLU A 208 -4.43 0.25 11.51
C GLU A 208 -3.81 0.84 12.78
N LEU A 209 -3.76 2.17 12.83
CA LEU A 209 -3.21 2.95 13.93
C LEU A 209 -4.31 3.81 14.53
N ILE A 210 -4.68 3.54 15.78
CA ILE A 210 -5.65 4.36 16.52
C ILE A 210 -4.89 5.35 17.38
N VAL A 211 -4.96 6.62 17.01
CA VAL A 211 -4.33 7.72 17.75
C VAL A 211 -5.30 8.27 18.78
N SER A 212 -4.78 8.61 19.95
CA SER A 212 -5.49 9.20 21.09
C SER A 212 -5.13 10.67 21.20
N LEU A 213 -6.07 11.55 20.88
CA LEU A 213 -5.85 12.98 20.79
C LEU A 213 -6.70 13.73 21.81
N CYS A 214 -6.05 14.56 22.63
CA CYS A 214 -6.69 15.34 23.69
C CYS A 214 -7.03 16.75 23.21
N THR A 215 -8.22 17.23 23.55
CA THR A 215 -8.72 18.57 23.18
C THR A 215 -9.53 19.20 24.31
N GLU A 216 -9.78 20.50 24.22
CA GLU A 216 -10.55 21.25 25.21
C GLU A 216 -11.98 20.70 25.35
N ALA A 217 -12.56 20.85 26.54
CA ALA A 217 -13.90 20.35 26.83
C ALA A 217 -14.98 20.93 25.88
N THR A 218 -14.80 22.17 25.45
CA THR A 218 -15.71 22.91 24.58
C THR A 218 -15.46 22.72 23.08
N ALA A 219 -14.37 22.06 22.69
CA ALA A 219 -14.07 21.81 21.29
C ALA A 219 -15.18 20.97 20.64
N THR A 220 -15.58 21.30 19.42
CA THR A 220 -16.54 20.52 18.60
C THR A 220 -15.87 19.88 17.38
N THR A 221 -14.60 20.21 17.16
CA THR A 221 -13.81 19.70 16.07
C THR A 221 -12.39 19.40 16.53
N LEU A 222 -11.72 18.52 15.79
CA LEU A 222 -10.31 18.21 15.94
C LEU A 222 -9.70 18.05 14.55
N SER A 223 -8.70 18.86 14.23
CA SER A 223 -7.87 18.68 13.04
C SER A 223 -6.59 17.93 13.41
N THR A 224 -6.22 16.95 12.60
CA THR A 224 -4.98 16.20 12.77
C THR A 224 -4.40 15.81 11.41
N ALA A 225 -3.10 15.58 11.38
CA ALA A 225 -2.40 15.16 10.17
C ALA A 225 -1.21 14.28 10.52
N TYR A 226 -1.00 13.25 9.71
CA TYR A 226 0.10 12.30 9.85
C TYR A 226 0.74 11.98 8.50
N TYR A 227 1.97 11.51 8.54
CA TYR A 227 2.67 10.96 7.38
C TYR A 227 3.66 9.87 7.82
N PHE A 228 4.09 9.06 6.86
CA PHE A 228 5.27 8.22 6.98
C PHE A 228 6.41 8.77 6.14
N THR A 229 7.67 8.60 6.56
CA THR A 229 8.82 8.92 5.69
C THR A 229 8.71 8.19 4.35
N GLY A 230 8.85 8.92 3.25
CA GLY A 230 8.69 8.41 1.89
C GLY A 230 7.25 8.06 1.50
N GLY A 231 6.29 8.25 2.40
CA GLY A 231 4.86 8.01 2.21
C GLY A 231 4.07 9.29 1.96
N ASN A 232 2.74 9.16 1.86
CA ASN A 232 1.87 10.30 1.65
C ASN A 232 1.53 11.02 2.97
N PHE A 233 1.01 12.25 2.83
CA PHE A 233 0.51 13.04 3.94
C PHE A 233 -1.02 12.97 3.97
N LEU A 234 -1.59 12.60 5.10
CA LEU A 234 -3.04 12.52 5.27
C LEU A 234 -3.53 13.48 6.35
N CYS A 235 -4.43 14.37 5.96
CA CYS A 235 -5.18 15.24 6.85
C CYS A 235 -6.50 14.57 7.25
N PHE A 236 -6.95 14.77 8.49
CA PHE A 236 -8.28 14.35 8.93
C PHE A 236 -8.89 15.38 9.88
N GLN A 237 -10.17 15.67 9.66
CA GLN A 237 -10.96 16.50 10.56
C GLN A 237 -12.09 15.67 11.17
N ALA A 238 -12.04 15.49 12.48
CA ALA A 238 -13.12 14.89 13.25
C ALA A 238 -14.07 16.00 13.71
N ASN A 239 -15.35 15.93 13.32
CA ASN A 239 -16.41 16.76 13.89
C ASN A 239 -17.19 15.90 14.91
N PHE A 240 -17.59 16.47 16.05
CA PHE A 240 -18.31 15.74 17.12
C PHE A 240 -19.16 16.65 18.00
#